data_AF-A0A8W8MUI3-F1
#
_entry.id   AF-A0A8W8MUI3-F1
#
_cell.length_a   1.000
_cell.length_b   1.000
_cell.length_c   1.000
_cell.angle_alpha   90.00
_cell.angle_beta   90.00
_cell.angle_gamma   90.00
#
_symmetry.space_group_name_H-M   'P 1'
#
loop_
_entity.id
_entity.type
_entity.pdbx_description
1 polymer ?
#
loop_
_entity_poly.entity_id
_entity_poly.type
_entity_poly.pdbx_seq_one_letter_code
_entity_poly.pdbx_strand_id
1 'polypeptide(L)'
;MTSCWYRSLSRSIETEKNPGVLGLPTANHTCQHDKYACGDGACIPVNWVCNGEVDCKNDMDEQNCDHPTTCSGGAYQCSSGACVPHRWHCDGKLDCNDGSDEENCTSTGTRSELPG
;
A
#
# COMPACT_ATOMS: atom_id res chain seq x y z
N MET A 1 -21.91 46.02 -32.70
CA MET A 1 -22.50 44.73 -32.27
C MET A 1 -21.40 43.94 -31.57
N THR A 2 -21.31 44.02 -30.25
CA THR A 2 -20.29 43.29 -29.48
C THR A 2 -20.89 42.88 -28.15
N SER A 3 -20.66 41.62 -27.79
CA SER A 3 -20.82 40.99 -26.46
C SER A 3 -22.13 40.25 -26.16
N CYS A 4 -22.09 38.92 -26.26
CA CYS A 4 -22.67 37.91 -25.36
C CYS A 4 -21.78 36.66 -25.52
N TRP A 5 -20.92 36.29 -24.55
CA TRP A 5 -21.20 35.54 -23.31
C TRP A 5 -22.02 34.26 -23.52
N TYR A 6 -21.51 33.18 -22.93
CA TYR A 6 -21.95 31.77 -22.95
C TYR A 6 -21.47 30.93 -24.13
N ARG A 7 -20.37 30.22 -23.88
CA ARG A 7 -20.16 28.90 -24.47
C ARG A 7 -20.05 27.88 -23.35
N SER A 8 -21.22 27.42 -22.88
CA SER A 8 -21.34 26.10 -22.30
C SER A 8 -20.93 25.09 -23.35
N LEU A 9 -19.84 24.35 -23.12
CA LEU A 9 -19.60 23.05 -23.73
C LEU A 9 -18.83 22.22 -22.72
N SER A 10 -19.59 21.40 -22.01
CA SER A 10 -19.17 20.23 -21.28
C SER A 10 -18.16 19.42 -22.10
N ARG A 11 -16.92 19.31 -21.62
CA ARG A 11 -16.01 18.20 -21.94
C ARG A 11 -15.60 17.65 -20.59
N SER A 12 -16.36 16.66 -20.12
CA SER A 12 -15.99 15.26 -20.30
C SER A 12 -14.68 15.00 -19.58
N ILE A 13 -14.85 14.53 -18.36
CA ILE A 13 -13.93 13.72 -17.58
C ILE A 13 -13.09 12.85 -18.54
N GLU A 14 -11.80 13.15 -18.71
CA GLU A 14 -10.84 12.18 -19.22
C GLU A 14 -10.31 11.41 -18.01
N THR A 15 -11.18 10.57 -17.46
CA THR A 15 -10.75 9.37 -16.75
C THR A 15 -10.01 8.47 -17.74
N GLU A 16 -8.88 7.93 -17.27
CA GLU A 16 -8.11 6.79 -17.79
C GLU A 16 -6.95 7.09 -18.77
N LYS A 17 -5.72 7.11 -18.23
CA LYS A 17 -4.71 6.07 -18.51
C LYS A 17 -3.38 6.35 -17.77
N ASN A 18 -3.16 5.59 -16.71
CA ASN A 18 -1.82 5.05 -16.42
C ASN A 18 -1.65 3.79 -17.31
N PRO A 19 -0.46 3.20 -17.52
CA PRO A 19 0.93 3.70 -17.52
C PRO A 19 1.64 3.32 -18.85
N GLY A 20 2.37 4.24 -19.47
CA GLY A 20 3.16 3.88 -20.67
C GLY A 20 3.76 5.09 -21.35
N VAL A 21 4.43 5.96 -20.58
CA VAL A 21 4.99 7.20 -21.12
C VAL A 21 6.38 6.95 -21.71
N LEU A 22 6.42 7.00 -23.03
CA LEU A 22 7.60 7.25 -23.85
C LEU A 22 8.02 8.73 -23.63
N GLY A 23 9.29 8.98 -23.28
CA GLY A 23 9.95 10.29 -23.45
C GLY A 23 10.47 10.99 -22.18
N LEU A 24 11.80 11.13 -22.12
CA LEU A 24 12.65 11.87 -21.17
C LEU A 24 12.41 13.41 -21.20
N PRO A 25 13.09 14.28 -20.39
CA PRO A 25 13.81 14.13 -19.11
C PRO A 25 13.36 15.22 -18.08
N THR A 26 12.84 14.83 -16.93
CA THR A 26 12.90 15.69 -15.73
C THR A 26 13.28 14.80 -14.56
N ALA A 27 14.36 15.15 -13.87
CA ALA A 27 14.78 14.50 -12.64
C ALA A 27 13.70 14.67 -11.57
N ASN A 28 12.71 13.80 -11.62
CA ASN A 28 11.76 13.57 -10.56
C ASN A 28 12.14 12.19 -10.04
N HIS A 29 12.73 12.13 -8.84
CA HIS A 29 13.11 10.89 -8.15
C HIS A 29 11.84 10.10 -7.77
N THR A 30 11.12 9.63 -8.78
CA THR A 30 9.94 8.77 -8.63
C THR A 30 10.35 7.39 -9.08
N CYS A 31 10.68 6.55 -8.10
CA CYS A 31 10.77 5.12 -8.32
C CYS A 31 9.44 4.62 -8.92
N GLN A 32 9.51 3.53 -9.68
CA GLN A 32 8.32 2.85 -10.18
C GLN A 32 7.36 2.54 -9.02
N HIS A 33 6.05 2.48 -9.27
CA HIS A 33 5.02 2.32 -8.23
C HIS A 33 5.31 1.22 -7.20
N ASP A 34 5.97 0.14 -7.61
CA ASP A 34 6.30 -1.03 -6.79
C ASP A 34 7.71 -1.00 -6.17
N LYS A 35 8.34 0.19 -6.15
CA LYS A 35 9.70 0.39 -5.66
C LYS A 35 9.77 1.52 -4.63
N TYR A 36 10.52 1.28 -3.56
CA TYR A 36 10.83 2.27 -2.53
C TYR A 36 12.05 3.09 -2.90
N ALA A 37 12.00 4.39 -2.62
CA ALA A 37 13.08 5.32 -2.90
C ALA A 37 13.95 5.52 -1.66
N CYS A 38 15.20 5.09 -1.73
CA CYS A 38 16.19 5.23 -0.65
C CYS A 38 16.61 6.69 -0.36
N GLY A 39 16.14 7.67 -1.16
CA GLY A 39 16.46 9.10 -1.01
C GLY A 39 17.79 9.54 -1.63
N ASP A 40 18.73 8.62 -1.86
CA ASP A 40 19.96 8.80 -2.63
C ASP A 40 19.76 8.60 -4.15
N GLY A 41 18.53 8.28 -4.57
CA GLY A 41 18.16 7.97 -5.96
C GLY A 41 18.18 6.48 -6.28
N ALA A 42 18.54 5.62 -5.32
CA ALA A 42 18.37 4.18 -5.44
C ALA A 42 16.90 3.78 -5.25
N CYS A 43 16.47 2.76 -6.00
CA CYS A 43 15.11 2.23 -5.97
C CYS A 43 15.14 0.73 -5.67
N ILE A 44 14.73 0.34 -4.48
CA ILE A 44 14.63 -1.06 -4.05
C ILE A 44 13.18 -1.55 -4.16
N PRO A 45 12.93 -2.87 -4.21
CA PRO A 45 11.58 -3.41 -4.10
C PRO A 45 10.93 -3.01 -2.77
N VAL A 46 9.63 -2.73 -2.76
CA VAL A 46 8.91 -2.40 -1.50
C VAL A 46 8.97 -3.54 -0.48
N ASN A 47 9.11 -4.78 -0.92
CA ASN A 47 9.30 -5.95 -0.04
C ASN A 47 10.71 -6.07 0.56
N TRP A 48 11.62 -5.15 0.22
CA TRP A 48 12.95 -5.00 0.84
C TRP A 48 13.02 -3.83 1.81
N VAL A 49 11.88 -3.18 2.08
CA VAL A 49 11.78 -2.18 3.13
C VAL A 49 11.42 -2.91 4.42
N CYS A 50 12.19 -2.69 5.47
CA CYS A 50 12.02 -3.31 6.79
C CYS A 50 12.05 -4.84 6.71
N ASN A 51 12.95 -5.40 5.91
CA ASN A 51 13.15 -6.84 5.77
C ASN A 51 14.26 -7.38 6.71
N GLY A 52 14.93 -6.52 7.47
CA GLY A 52 16.04 -6.86 8.35
C GLY A 52 17.41 -6.88 7.65
N GLU A 53 17.47 -6.50 6.37
CA GLU A 53 18.69 -6.39 5.57
C GLU A 53 18.84 -4.95 5.08
N VAL A 54 20.07 -4.42 5.12
CA VAL A 54 20.35 -3.06 4.62
C VAL A 54 20.54 -3.15 3.10
N ASP A 55 19.48 -2.88 2.36
CA ASP A 55 19.43 -2.81 0.90
C ASP A 55 19.65 -1.37 0.39
N CYS A 56 19.25 -0.33 1.15
CA CYS A 56 19.63 1.04 0.86
C CYS A 56 21.02 1.38 1.40
N LYS A 57 21.76 2.18 0.63
CA LYS A 57 23.13 2.61 0.97
C LYS A 57 23.24 3.42 2.27
N ASN A 58 22.12 4.02 2.66
CA ASN A 58 21.95 4.88 3.81
C ASN A 58 20.97 4.28 4.83
N ASP A 59 20.75 2.96 4.77
CA ASP A 59 19.91 2.18 5.68
C ASP A 59 18.48 2.70 5.88
N MET A 60 18.01 3.59 5.00
CA MET A 60 16.69 4.23 5.10
C MET A 60 15.53 3.26 4.90
N ASP A 61 15.78 2.15 4.21
CA ASP A 61 14.88 1.01 4.11
C ASP A 61 14.66 0.28 5.43
N GLU A 62 15.63 0.34 6.34
CA GLU A 62 15.58 -0.28 7.67
C GLU A 62 15.40 0.75 8.80
N GLN A 63 15.43 2.05 8.46
CA GLN A 63 15.14 3.13 9.40
C GLN A 63 13.66 3.44 9.47
N ASN A 64 13.18 3.72 10.68
CA ASN A 64 11.80 4.17 10.93
C ASN A 64 10.74 3.16 10.43
N CYS A 65 11.02 1.87 10.64
CA CYS A 65 10.06 0.76 10.53
C CYS A 65 8.94 0.82 11.58
N ASP A 66 8.83 1.92 12.32
CA ASP A 66 7.69 2.29 13.16
C ASP A 66 6.48 2.74 12.32
N HIS A 67 6.66 2.93 11.00
CA HIS A 67 5.50 2.99 10.11
C HIS A 67 4.85 1.62 10.08
N PRO A 68 3.51 1.54 10.21
CA PRO A 68 2.81 0.31 9.92
C PRO A 68 3.22 -0.07 8.50
N THR A 69 4.06 -1.09 8.36
CA THR A 69 4.43 -1.70 7.09
C THR A 69 3.09 -2.02 6.46
N THR A 70 2.63 -1.15 5.57
CA THR A 70 1.29 -1.21 5.02
C THR A 70 1.23 -2.51 4.27
N CYS A 71 0.73 -3.55 4.93
CA CYS A 71 0.83 -4.90 4.44
C CYS A 71 0.27 -4.90 3.02
N SER A 72 1.09 -5.37 2.08
CA SER A 72 0.80 -5.19 0.65
C SER A 72 -0.59 -5.70 0.31
N GLY A 73 -1.35 -4.92 -0.46
CA GLY A 73 -2.69 -5.31 -0.90
C GLY A 73 -3.78 -5.23 0.17
N GLY A 74 -3.60 -4.43 1.24
CA GLY A 74 -4.62 -4.24 2.28
C GLY A 74 -4.71 -5.40 3.27
N ALA A 75 -3.62 -6.17 3.41
CA ALA A 75 -3.49 -7.18 4.46
C ALA A 75 -3.56 -6.55 5.86
N TYR A 76 -3.97 -7.35 6.84
CA TYR A 76 -4.00 -6.95 8.24
C TYR A 76 -2.61 -7.06 8.85
N GLN A 77 -2.19 -6.01 9.55
CA GLN A 77 -0.92 -5.99 10.25
C GLN A 77 -1.16 -6.37 11.71
N CYS A 78 -0.52 -7.46 12.13
CA CYS A 78 -0.47 -7.90 13.51
C CYS A 78 0.20 -6.84 14.39
N SER A 79 -0.08 -6.84 15.70
CA SER A 79 0.61 -5.96 16.65
C SER A 79 2.09 -6.36 16.81
N SER A 80 2.45 -7.61 16.50
CA SER A 80 3.83 -8.08 16.34
C SER A 80 4.55 -7.54 15.08
N GLY A 81 3.84 -6.87 14.18
CA GLY A 81 4.37 -6.38 12.91
C GLY A 81 4.29 -7.39 11.75
N ALA A 82 3.84 -8.62 12.00
CA ALA A 82 3.58 -9.60 10.95
C ALA A 82 2.39 -9.19 10.07
N CYS A 83 2.39 -9.64 8.82
CA CYS A 83 1.31 -9.36 7.86
C CYS A 83 0.53 -10.62 7.56
N VAL A 84 -0.78 -10.59 7.81
CA VAL A 84 -1.71 -11.67 7.47
C VAL A 84 -2.75 -11.16 6.47
N PRO A 85 -3.25 -11.99 5.55
CA PRO A 85 -4.40 -11.66 4.71
C PRO A 85 -5.53 -11.04 5.52
N HIS A 86 -6.17 -9.99 5.00
CA HIS A 86 -7.29 -9.34 5.70
C HIS A 86 -8.43 -10.29 6.08
N ARG A 87 -8.62 -11.37 5.29
CA ARG A 87 -9.60 -12.43 5.57
C ARG A 87 -9.29 -13.29 6.79
N TRP A 88 -8.08 -13.20 7.34
CA TRP A 88 -7.63 -13.89 8.54
C TRP A 88 -7.84 -13.04 9.79
N HIS A 89 -8.16 -11.75 9.63
CA HIS A 89 -8.56 -10.93 10.76
C HIS A 89 -9.96 -11.35 11.22
N CYS A 90 -10.08 -11.78 12.48
CA CYS A 90 -11.32 -12.26 13.09
C CYS A 90 -11.93 -13.49 12.39
N ASP A 91 -11.10 -14.43 11.94
CA ASP A 91 -11.53 -15.68 11.30
C ASP A 91 -11.66 -16.86 12.28
N GLY A 92 -11.28 -16.64 13.55
CA GLY A 92 -11.33 -17.63 14.62
C GLY A 92 -10.05 -18.45 14.76
N LYS A 93 -8.97 -18.09 14.04
CA LYS A 93 -7.65 -18.71 14.16
C LYS A 93 -6.59 -17.67 14.49
N LEU A 94 -5.63 -18.09 15.31
CA LEU A 94 -4.44 -17.30 15.58
C LEU A 94 -3.47 -17.46 14.40
N ASP A 95 -3.55 -16.56 13.42
CA ASP A 95 -2.61 -16.47 12.33
C ASP A 95 -1.46 -15.50 12.64
N CYS A 96 -1.68 -14.52 13.51
CA CYS A 96 -0.62 -13.72 14.09
C CYS A 96 0.13 -14.48 15.20
N ASN A 97 1.45 -14.30 15.28
CA ASN A 97 2.28 -14.91 16.32
C ASN A 97 1.94 -14.41 17.75
N ASP A 98 1.39 -13.21 17.84
CA ASP A 98 0.87 -12.57 19.05
C ASP A 98 -0.66 -12.71 19.20
N GLY A 99 -1.35 -13.31 18.23
CA GLY A 99 -2.80 -13.50 18.25
C GLY A 99 -3.63 -12.22 18.08
N SER A 100 -2.99 -11.10 17.73
CA SER A 100 -3.64 -9.79 17.61
C SER A 100 -4.72 -9.72 16.53
N ASP A 101 -4.65 -10.60 15.54
CA ASP A 101 -5.67 -10.77 14.49
C ASP A 101 -7.02 -11.23 15.02
N GLU A 102 -7.05 -11.85 16.19
CA GLU A 102 -8.27 -12.31 16.87
C GLU A 102 -8.63 -11.43 18.07
N GLU A 103 -7.89 -10.33 18.30
CA GLU A 103 -8.18 -9.37 19.35
C GLU A 103 -9.09 -8.23 18.88
N ASN A 104 -9.97 -7.75 19.77
CA ASN A 104 -10.91 -6.65 19.50
C ASN A 104 -11.87 -6.90 18.31
N CYS A 105 -12.15 -8.16 18.01
CA CYS A 105 -13.24 -8.55 17.12
C CYS A 105 -14.57 -8.16 17.75
N THR A 106 -15.18 -7.06 17.30
CA THR A 106 -16.52 -6.64 17.72
C THR A 106 -17.50 -7.72 17.29
N SER A 107 -17.85 -8.61 18.22
CA SER A 107 -18.56 -9.85 18.00
C SER A 107 -19.84 -9.65 17.18
N THR A 108 -19.74 -9.80 15.86
CA THR A 108 -20.88 -10.13 14.98
C THR A 108 -20.42 -11.21 14.00
N GLY A 109 -20.11 -12.37 14.56
CA GLY A 109 -19.71 -13.53 13.78
C GLY A 109 -19.72 -14.83 14.58
N THR A 110 -20.67 -15.02 15.51
CA THR A 110 -20.94 -16.38 15.95
C THR A 110 -21.62 -17.13 14.79
N ARG A 111 -20.99 -18.26 14.42
CA ARG A 111 -21.44 -19.36 13.56
C ARG A 111 -21.32 -19.09 12.05
N SER A 112 -20.52 -19.88 11.33
CA SER A 112 -20.83 -21.30 11.19
C SER A 112 -19.59 -22.16 10.92
N GLU A 113 -19.45 -23.23 11.70
CA GLU A 113 -19.04 -24.52 11.16
C GLU A 113 -19.64 -24.71 9.76
N LEU A 114 -18.80 -24.76 8.74
CA LEU A 114 -19.14 -25.42 7.48
C LEU A 114 -18.07 -26.49 7.22
N PRO A 115 -18.31 -27.74 7.65
CA PRO A 115 -17.65 -28.89 7.06
C PRO A 115 -18.17 -29.07 5.62
N GLY A 116 -17.24 -29.12 4.67
CA GLY A 116 -17.44 -29.66 3.33
C GLY A 116 -16.62 -30.93 3.19
#